data_AF-A0A7G2RRE1-F1
#
_entry.id   AF-A0A7G2RRE1-F1
#
_cell.length_a   1.000
_cell.length_b   1.000
_cell.length_c   1.000
_cell.angle_alpha   90.00
_cell.angle_beta   90.00
_cell.angle_gamma   90.00
#
_symmetry.space_group_name_H-M   'P 1'
#
loop_
_entity.id
_entity.type
_entity.pdbx_description
1 polymer ?
#
loop_
_entity_poly.entity_id
_entity_poly.type
_entity_poly.pdbx_seq_one_letter_code
_entity_poly.pdbx_strand_id
1 'polypeptide(L)'
;MKSCTEGLLRELKEALAEIGLHDDVECFRLWEKQLASNDYSARSSAAKKITDRCHPKWLGDLNLNVQGSGSYPVYEFFDRLIDAVQSEV
;
A
#
# COMPACT_ATOMS: atom_id res chain seq x y z
N MET A 1 -11.19 -9.32 13.07
CA MET A 1 -10.75 -9.73 11.72
C MET A 1 -9.83 -8.63 11.23
N LYS A 2 -8.58 -8.94 10.88
CA LYS A 2 -7.71 -7.94 10.24
C LYS A 2 -8.24 -7.72 8.82
N SER A 3 -8.44 -6.48 8.41
CA SER A 3 -8.93 -6.17 7.07
C SER A 3 -7.91 -6.62 6.02
N CYS A 4 -8.37 -7.07 4.86
CA CYS A 4 -7.53 -7.44 3.72
C CYS A 4 -6.54 -6.31 3.37
N THR A 5 -6.99 -5.07 3.55
CA THR A 5 -6.28 -3.82 3.30
C THR A 5 -5.10 -3.60 4.26
N GLU A 6 -5.23 -3.99 5.54
CA GLU A 6 -4.13 -3.90 6.52
C GLU A 6 -2.99 -4.87 6.21
N GLY A 7 -3.33 -6.07 5.70
CA GLY A 7 -2.36 -7.07 5.26
C GLY A 7 -1.50 -6.55 4.11
N LEU A 8 -2.15 -6.03 3.06
CA LEU A 8 -1.49 -5.46 1.88
C LEU A 8 -0.58 -4.27 2.23
N LEU A 9 -1.04 -3.37 3.11
CA LEU A 9 -0.23 -2.22 3.53
C LEU A 9 1.04 -2.67 4.27
N ARG A 10 0.93 -3.70 5.10
CA ARG A 10 2.09 -4.25 5.81
C ARG A 10 3.09 -4.87 4.84
N GLU A 11 2.64 -5.72 3.93
CA GLU A 11 3.51 -6.34 2.92
C GLU A 11 4.21 -5.28 2.06
N LEU A 12 3.51 -4.21 1.67
CA LEU A 12 4.09 -3.08 0.93
C LEU A 12 5.18 -2.36 1.73
N LYS A 13 4.94 -2.09 3.02
CA LYS A 13 5.93 -1.42 3.91
C LYS A 13 7.18 -2.26 4.10
N GLU A 14 7.02 -3.57 4.28
CA GLU A 14 8.14 -4.50 4.42
C GLU A 14 8.98 -4.50 3.14
N ALA A 15 8.35 -4.64 1.97
CA ALA A 15 9.04 -4.67 0.70
C ALA A 15 9.76 -3.34 0.37
N LEU A 16 9.16 -2.18 0.69
CA LEU A 16 9.81 -0.88 0.53
C LEU A 16 10.99 -0.70 1.50
N ALA A 17 10.88 -1.21 2.72
CA ALA A 17 11.98 -1.16 3.69
C ALA A 17 13.17 -2.04 3.26
N GLU A 18 12.92 -3.21 2.66
CA GLU A 18 13.99 -4.10 2.16
C GLU A 18 14.87 -3.46 1.08
N ILE A 19 14.32 -2.54 0.30
CA ILE A 19 15.04 -1.81 -0.76
C ILE A 19 15.52 -0.41 -0.33
N GLY A 20 15.35 -0.05 0.95
CA GLY A 20 15.87 1.20 1.52
C GLY A 20 14.98 2.44 1.34
N LEU A 21 13.70 2.30 0.95
CA LEU A 21 12.76 3.41 0.80
C LEU A 21 12.04 3.75 2.12
N HIS A 22 12.81 4.08 3.16
CA HIS A 22 12.28 4.32 4.51
C HIS A 22 11.42 5.59 4.62
N ASP A 23 11.71 6.64 3.85
CA ASP A 23 10.92 7.88 3.83
C ASP A 23 9.47 7.65 3.38
N ASP A 24 9.24 6.75 2.43
CA ASP A 24 7.90 6.38 1.98
C ASP A 24 7.16 5.55 3.03
N VAL A 25 7.88 4.68 3.75
CA VAL A 25 7.32 3.90 4.89
C VAL A 25 6.84 4.82 6.03
N GLU A 26 7.59 5.90 6.33
CA GLU A 26 7.20 6.91 7.31
C GLU A 26 5.94 7.68 6.87
N CYS A 27 5.86 8.08 5.59
CA CYS A 27 4.67 8.72 5.03
C CYS A 27 3.42 7.83 5.16
N PHE A 28 3.58 6.53 4.97
CA PHE A 28 2.49 5.56 5.08
C PHE A 28 1.95 5.39 6.50
N ARG A 29 2.74 5.65 7.55
CA ARG A 29 2.23 5.65 8.93
C ARG A 29 1.15 6.70 9.15
N LEU A 30 1.25 7.86 8.48
CA LEU A 30 0.26 8.93 8.57
C LEU A 30 -1.09 8.53 7.95
N TRP A 31 -1.04 7.68 6.92
CA TRP A 31 -2.23 7.23 6.18
C TRP A 31 -2.77 5.89 6.68
N GLU A 32 -1.98 5.09 7.38
CA GLU A 32 -2.42 3.84 8.03
C GLU A 32 -3.63 4.06 8.95
N LYS A 33 -3.60 5.11 9.77
CA LYS A 33 -4.74 5.46 10.64
C LYS A 33 -6.00 5.81 9.86
N GLN A 34 -5.86 6.40 8.67
CA GLN A 34 -6.99 6.75 7.81
C GLN A 34 -7.54 5.50 7.10
N LEU A 35 -6.67 4.58 6.68
CA LEU A 35 -7.03 3.26 6.15
C LEU A 35 -7.73 2.36 7.16
N ALA A 36 -7.39 2.46 8.44
CA ALA A 36 -8.03 1.71 9.52
C ALA A 36 -9.33 2.36 10.04
N SER A 37 -9.75 3.50 9.47
CA SER A 37 -10.97 4.19 9.92
C SER A 37 -12.23 3.54 9.33
N ASN A 38 -13.36 3.65 10.03
CA ASN A 38 -14.66 3.21 9.51
C ASN A 38 -15.25 4.14 8.44
N ASP A 39 -14.57 5.25 8.13
CA ASP A 39 -15.02 6.21 7.12
C ASP A 39 -14.46 5.81 5.75
N TYR A 40 -15.36 5.45 4.83
CA TYR A 40 -14.96 5.04 3.47
C TYR A 40 -14.20 6.15 2.72
N SER A 41 -14.61 7.41 2.86
CA SER A 41 -13.96 8.53 2.19
C SER A 41 -12.51 8.71 2.68
N ALA A 42 -12.28 8.56 3.98
CA ALA A 42 -10.95 8.58 4.57
C ALA A 42 -10.09 7.39 4.09
N ARG A 43 -10.65 6.17 4.06
CA ARG A 43 -9.95 4.98 3.54
C ARG A 43 -9.58 5.13 2.07
N SER A 44 -10.53 5.56 1.24
CA SER A 44 -10.33 5.79 -0.20
C SER A 44 -9.28 6.87 -0.47
N SER A 45 -9.36 7.99 0.26
CA SER A 45 -8.37 9.09 0.17
C SER A 45 -6.97 8.62 0.58
N ALA A 46 -6.86 7.81 1.64
CA ALA A 46 -5.59 7.27 2.11
C ALA A 46 -4.99 6.28 1.11
N ALA A 47 -5.79 5.34 0.58
CA ALA A 47 -5.37 4.41 -0.46
C ALA A 47 -4.82 5.17 -1.66
N LYS A 48 -5.54 6.18 -2.13
CA LYS A 48 -5.13 7.02 -3.26
C LYS A 48 -3.82 7.76 -3.00
N LYS A 49 -3.62 8.31 -1.80
CA LYS A 49 -2.35 8.99 -1.43
C LYS A 49 -1.16 8.03 -1.41
N ILE A 50 -1.36 6.79 -0.93
CA ILE A 50 -0.35 5.73 -0.96
C ILE A 50 0.02 5.40 -2.41
N THR A 51 -0.98 5.27 -3.28
CA THR A 51 -0.77 5.01 -4.71
C THR A 51 -0.02 6.13 -5.40
N ASP A 52 -0.41 7.38 -5.15
CA ASP A 52 0.18 8.56 -5.79
C ASP A 52 1.64 8.75 -5.38
N ARG A 53 1.93 8.53 -4.09
CA ARG A 53 3.28 8.68 -3.54
C ARG A 53 4.24 7.64 -4.10
N CYS A 54 3.76 6.42 -4.27
CA CYS A 54 4.56 5.32 -4.81
C CYS A 54 4.25 5.02 -6.27
N HIS A 55 3.69 6.00 -7.00
CA HIS A 55 3.29 5.82 -8.37
C HIS A 55 4.43 5.23 -9.19
N PRO A 56 4.17 4.30 -10.13
CA PRO A 56 5.19 3.72 -11.01
C PRO A 56 5.93 4.74 -11.88
N LYS A 57 5.56 6.03 -11.85
CA LYS A 57 6.34 7.11 -12.48
C LYS A 57 7.59 7.45 -11.67
N TRP A 58 7.54 7.23 -10.36
CA TRP A 58 8.62 7.46 -9.40
C TRP A 58 9.35 6.17 -9.06
N LEU A 59 8.62 5.07 -8.93
CA LEU A 59 9.19 3.75 -8.62
C LEU A 59 9.47 2.88 -9.85
N GLY A 60 8.99 3.25 -11.05
CA GLY A 60 9.27 2.51 -12.29
C GLY A 60 8.72 1.08 -12.29
N ASP A 61 9.46 0.18 -12.94
CA ASP A 61 9.28 -1.29 -12.94
C ASP A 61 9.88 -1.97 -11.69
N LEU A 62 9.88 -1.26 -10.55
CA LEU A 62 10.39 -1.83 -9.32
C LEU A 62 9.56 -3.05 -8.93
N ASN A 63 10.22 -4.21 -8.93
CA ASN A 63 9.67 -5.43 -8.40
C ASN A 63 9.90 -5.48 -6.90
N LEU A 64 8.80 -5.44 -6.16
CA LEU A 64 8.81 -5.61 -4.72
C LEU A 64 8.85 -7.10 -4.41
N ASN A 65 9.82 -7.51 -3.60
CA ASN A 65 9.85 -8.86 -3.07
C ASN A 65 8.96 -8.91 -1.83
N VAL A 66 8.01 -9.83 -1.81
CA VAL A 66 7.07 -9.99 -0.72
C VAL A 66 7.22 -11.37 -0.14
N GLN A 67 7.53 -11.42 1.15
CA GLN A 67 7.77 -12.66 1.84
C GLN A 67 6.50 -13.55 1.81
N GLY A 68 6.61 -14.70 1.15
CA GLY A 68 5.51 -15.68 1.00
C GLY A 68 4.59 -15.45 -0.20
N SER A 69 4.65 -14.28 -0.85
CA SER A 69 3.83 -13.94 -2.03
C SER A 69 4.66 -13.85 -3.31
N GLY A 70 5.99 -13.79 -3.21
CA GLY A 70 6.91 -13.74 -4.35
C GLY A 70 7.29 -12.32 -4.75
N SER A 71 7.91 -12.18 -5.92
CA SER A 71 8.32 -10.88 -6.46
C SER A 71 7.35 -10.44 -7.55
N TYR A 72 6.81 -9.23 -7.39
CA TYR A 72 5.86 -8.66 -8.35
C TYR A 72 6.01 -7.14 -8.42
N PRO A 73 5.58 -6.53 -9.54
CA PRO A 73 5.80 -5.11 -9.72
C PRO A 73 4.93 -4.30 -8.77
N VAL A 74 5.49 -3.18 -8.32
CA VAL A 74 4.87 -2.29 -7.31
C VAL A 74 3.48 -1.80 -7.70
N TYR A 75 3.18 -1.69 -9.01
CA TYR A 75 1.86 -1.30 -9.48
C TYR A 75 0.77 -2.35 -9.18
N GLU A 76 1.08 -3.65 -9.16
CA GLU A 76 0.08 -4.68 -8.82
C GLU A 76 -0.33 -4.60 -7.35
N PHE A 77 0.56 -4.17 -6.46
CA PHE A 77 0.22 -3.89 -5.07
C PHE A 77 -0.84 -2.81 -4.94
N PHE A 78 -0.69 -1.77 -5.75
CA PHE A 78 -1.56 -0.61 -5.74
C PHE A 78 -2.95 -0.94 -6.28
N ASP A 79 -3.02 -1.68 -7.37
CA ASP A 79 -4.30 -2.18 -7.88
C ASP A 79 -5.00 -3.04 -6.83
N ARG A 80 -4.27 -3.96 -6.18
CA ARG A 80 -4.82 -4.79 -5.10
C ARG A 80 -5.27 -3.97 -3.88
N LEU A 81 -4.54 -2.91 -3.51
CA LEU A 81 -4.90 -2.03 -2.39
C LEU A 81 -6.15 -1.21 -2.70
N ILE A 82 -6.26 -0.67 -3.91
CA ILE A 82 -7.45 0.08 -4.36
C ILE A 82 -8.65 -0.85 -4.42
N ASP A 83 -8.50 -2.03 -5.01
CA ASP A 83 -9.57 -3.02 -5.16
C ASP A 83 -10.06 -3.52 -3.78
N ALA A 84 -9.14 -3.76 -2.84
CA ALA A 84 -9.49 -4.13 -1.46
C ALA A 84 -10.32 -3.04 -0.78
N VAL A 85 -9.94 -1.77 -0.91
CA VAL A 85 -10.70 -0.66 -0.32
C VAL A 85 -12.06 -0.46 -0.98
N GLN A 86 -12.17 -0.69 -2.30
CA GLN A 86 -13.42 -0.61 -3.05
C GLN A 86 -14.36 -1.78 -2.79
N SER A 87 -13.83 -2.98 -2.53
CA SER A 87 -14.60 -4.19 -2.23
C SER A 87 -15.15 -4.23 -0.80
N GLU A 88 -14.63 -3.38 0.10
CA GLU A 88 -15.09 -3.24 1.49
C GLU A 88 -16.24 -2.22 1.67
N VAL A 89 -16.94 -1.87 0.57
CA VAL A 89 -18.05 -0.90 0.50
C VAL A 89 -19.38 -1.60 0.29
#